data_AF-A0A397F7M2-F1
#
_entry.id   AF-A0A397F7M2-F1
#
_cell.length_a   1.000
_cell.length_b   1.000
_cell.length_c   1.000
_cell.angle_alpha   90.00
_cell.angle_beta   90.00
_cell.angle_gamma   90.00
#
_symmetry.space_group_name_H-M   'P 1'
#
loop_
_entity.id
_entity.type
_entity.pdbx_description
1 polymer ?
#
loop_
_entity_poly.entity_id
_entity_poly.type
_entity_poly.pdbx_seq_one_letter_code
_entity_poly.pdbx_strand_id
1 'polypeptide(L)'
;MAVSTYHAHRCLVFRAVNTRNVGDIQLCQFKLGAFFTDRRGARRMHDLPLVQPTWPSINMPVTLIHVLDASSPLYKHDDDALSATSLLGLFSGFDSTFCETVYSRHIYTTYEFGKPMVDDAVMLTPDGVSWGDRDMM
;
A
#
# COMPACT_ATOMS: atom_id res chain seq x y z
N MET A 1 7.40 -0.43 -3.44
CA MET A 1 7.09 -0.04 -2.05
C MET A 1 8.13 0.97 -1.64
N ALA A 2 7.76 2.10 -1.04
CA ALA A 2 8.71 3.06 -0.51
C ALA A 2 8.85 2.88 1.02
N VAL A 3 10.06 3.13 1.53
CA VAL A 3 10.35 3.24 2.95
C VAL A 3 10.72 4.69 3.21
N SER A 4 9.87 5.39 3.95
CA SER A 4 9.99 6.82 4.21
C SER A 4 9.95 7.12 5.69
N THR A 5 10.25 8.37 6.06
CA THR A 5 10.10 8.86 7.43
C THR A 5 9.02 9.93 7.47
N TYR A 6 8.05 9.77 8.36
CA TYR A 6 6.94 10.70 8.57
C TYR A 6 6.75 10.95 10.06
N HIS A 7 6.76 12.22 10.49
CA HIS A 7 6.72 12.63 11.90
C HIS A 7 7.64 11.80 12.82
N ALA A 8 8.90 11.61 12.42
CA ALA A 8 9.93 10.82 13.11
C ALA A 8 9.70 9.29 13.17
N HIS A 9 8.68 8.76 12.49
CA HIS A 9 8.47 7.33 12.35
C HIS A 9 8.89 6.84 10.96
N ARG A 10 9.61 5.71 10.90
CA ARG A 10 9.82 4.99 9.62
C ARG A 10 8.50 4.33 9.22
N CYS A 11 8.16 4.40 7.95
CA CYS A 11 6.89 3.94 7.42
C CYS A 11 7.10 3.20 6.10
N LEU A 12 6.33 2.13 5.90
CA LEU A 12 6.12 1.56 4.58
C LEU A 12 5.00 2.34 3.90
N VAL A 13 5.24 2.79 2.67
CA VAL A 13 4.31 3.61 1.90
C VAL A 13 4.13 2.99 0.51
N PHE A 14 2.88 2.83 0.11
CA PHE A 14 2.51 2.37 -1.24
C PHE A 14 1.18 2.97 -1.65
N ARG A 15 0.90 2.96 -2.95
CA ARG A 15 -0.33 3.51 -3.51
C ARG A 15 -1.19 2.44 -4.13
N ALA A 16 -2.49 2.66 -4.10
CA ALA A 16 -3.45 1.90 -4.88
C ALA A 16 -4.25 2.87 -5.75
N VAL A 17 -4.49 2.46 -7.00
CA VAL A 17 -5.23 3.25 -7.98
C VAL A 17 -6.23 2.35 -8.71
N ASN A 18 -7.45 2.85 -8.93
CA ASN A 18 -8.39 2.21 -9.83
C ASN A 18 -8.02 2.57 -11.28
N THR A 19 -7.50 1.61 -12.03
CA THR A 19 -7.09 1.81 -13.44
C THR A 19 -8.24 1.60 -14.42
N ARG A 20 -9.47 1.41 -13.95
CA ARG A 20 -10.64 1.19 -14.81
C ARG A 20 -11.17 2.52 -15.31
N ASN A 21 -11.57 2.54 -16.58
CA ASN A 21 -12.13 3.73 -17.22
C ASN A 21 -13.62 3.94 -16.91
N VAL A 22 -14.28 2.95 -16.31
CA VAL A 22 -15.71 2.95 -15.97
C VAL A 22 -15.91 2.15 -14.68
N GLY A 23 -16.87 2.60 -13.87
CA GLY A 23 -17.31 1.90 -12.66
C GLY A 23 -16.70 2.46 -11.38
N ASP A 24 -17.55 2.59 -10.35
CA ASP A 24 -17.14 2.98 -9.01
C ASP A 24 -16.96 1.72 -8.15
N ILE A 25 -15.81 1.61 -7.50
CA ILE A 25 -15.53 0.55 -6.53
C ILE A 25 -15.73 1.14 -5.14
N GLN A 26 -16.72 0.62 -4.43
CA GLN A 26 -17.15 1.10 -3.13
C GLN A 26 -16.72 0.13 -2.02
N LEU A 27 -16.86 0.55 -0.75
CA LEU A 27 -16.60 -0.30 0.41
C LEU A 27 -15.20 -0.94 0.37
N CYS A 28 -14.21 -0.13 0.01
CA CYS A 28 -12.85 -0.59 -0.22
C CYS A 28 -12.17 -0.96 1.08
N GLN A 29 -11.53 -2.14 1.10
CA GLN A 29 -10.73 -2.64 2.21
C GLN A 29 -9.37 -3.09 1.72
N PHE A 30 -8.33 -2.67 2.46
CA PHE A 30 -6.94 -3.01 2.22
C PHE A 30 -6.37 -3.79 3.39
N LYS A 31 -5.51 -4.77 3.07
CA LYS A 31 -4.66 -5.47 4.04
C LYS A 31 -3.24 -5.53 3.54
N LEU A 32 -2.30 -5.52 4.46
CA LEU A 32 -0.89 -5.73 4.20
C LEU A 32 -0.40 -6.86 5.11
N GLY A 33 0.37 -7.79 4.56
CA GLY A 33 0.99 -8.87 5.30
C GLY A 33 2.46 -9.02 4.95
N ALA A 34 3.30 -9.36 5.94
CA ALA A 34 4.70 -9.72 5.75
C ALA A 34 4.90 -11.23 5.86
N PHE A 35 5.72 -11.79 4.98
CA PHE A 35 6.12 -13.18 5.10
C PHE A 35 7.43 -13.31 5.87
N PHE A 36 7.41 -14.14 6.90
CA PHE A 36 8.59 -14.51 7.69
C PHE A 36 8.82 -16.02 7.62
N THR A 37 10.08 -16.43 7.65
CA THR A 37 10.45 -17.83 7.79
C THR A 37 10.87 -18.09 9.23
N ASP A 38 10.20 -19.02 9.91
CA ASP A 38 10.57 -19.38 11.27
C ASP A 38 11.84 -20.27 11.32
N ARG A 39 12.36 -20.52 12.52
CA ARG A 39 13.57 -21.34 12.72
C ARG A 39 13.45 -22.78 12.20
N ARG A 40 12.24 -23.27 11.94
CA ARG A 40 11.97 -24.61 11.41
C ARG A 40 11.78 -24.59 9.90
N GLY A 41 11.97 -23.44 9.25
CA GLY A 41 11.80 -23.26 7.81
C GLY A 41 10.34 -23.05 7.38
N ALA A 42 9.38 -22.94 8.31
CA ALA A 42 8.00 -22.71 7.94
C ALA A 42 7.75 -21.22 7.65
N ARG A 43 7.15 -20.93 6.49
CA ARG A 43 6.77 -19.58 6.08
C ARG A 43 5.43 -19.20 6.72
N ARG A 44 5.41 -18.11 7.48
CA ARG A 44 4.22 -17.55 8.12
C ARG A 44 3.96 -16.13 7.63
N MET A 45 2.68 -15.78 7.53
CA MET A 45 2.27 -14.41 7.22
C MET A 45 1.86 -13.70 8.51
N HIS A 46 2.33 -12.48 8.69
CA HIS A 46 1.96 -11.62 9.81
C HIS A 46 1.27 -10.37 9.26
N ASP A 47 0.13 -10.02 9.83
CA ASP A 47 -0.59 -8.81 9.45
C ASP A 47 0.21 -7.56 9.84
N LEU A 48 0.24 -6.60 8.92
CA LEU A 48 0.83 -5.28 9.10
C LEU A 48 -0.31 -4.24 9.11
N PRO A 49 -0.70 -3.72 10.29
CA PRO A 49 -1.81 -2.78 10.39
C PRO A 49 -1.56 -1.51 9.55
N LEU A 50 -2.50 -1.18 8.67
CA LEU A 50 -2.48 0.07 7.93
C LEU A 50 -3.10 1.20 8.77
N VAL A 51 -2.58 2.41 8.64
CA VAL A 51 -3.14 3.61 9.31
C VAL A 51 -4.61 3.83 8.93
N GLN A 52 -4.91 3.69 7.64
CA GLN A 52 -6.26 3.77 7.10
C GLN A 52 -6.49 2.59 6.13
N PRO A 53 -7.05 1.46 6.61
CA PRO A 53 -7.27 0.28 5.80
C PRO A 53 -8.57 0.35 4.98
N THR A 54 -9.48 1.27 5.30
CA THR A 54 -10.79 1.37 4.63
C THR A 54 -10.97 2.71 3.94
N TRP A 55 -11.56 2.64 2.76
CA TRP A 55 -11.88 3.81 1.93
C TRP A 55 -13.29 3.67 1.37
N PRO A 56 -14.10 4.74 1.35
CA PRO A 56 -15.44 4.67 0.76
C PRO A 56 -15.39 4.28 -0.72
N SER A 57 -14.41 4.81 -1.46
CA SER A 57 -14.17 4.55 -2.87
C SER A 57 -12.70 4.86 -3.23
N ILE A 58 -12.20 4.31 -4.34
CA ILE A 58 -10.84 4.51 -4.86
C ILE A 58 -10.82 5.11 -6.27
N ASN A 59 -11.66 6.12 -6.52
CA ASN A 59 -11.67 6.88 -7.78
C ASN A 59 -10.45 7.79 -7.96
N MET A 60 -9.70 8.03 -6.89
CA MET A 60 -8.41 8.72 -6.88
C MET A 60 -7.36 7.79 -6.27
N PRO A 61 -6.07 7.94 -6.63
CA PRO A 61 -5.01 7.21 -5.97
C PRO A 61 -5.06 7.43 -4.46
N VAL A 62 -5.02 6.34 -3.69
CA VAL A 62 -4.94 6.38 -2.24
C VAL A 62 -3.54 6.01 -1.79
N THR A 63 -3.04 6.70 -0.77
CA THR A 63 -1.75 6.38 -0.15
C THR A 63 -2.00 5.55 1.10
N LEU A 64 -1.40 4.36 1.14
CA LEU A 64 -1.52 3.39 2.22
C LEU A 64 -0.21 3.36 2.99
N ILE A 65 -0.32 3.40 4.32
CA ILE A 65 0.81 3.57 5.23
C ILE A 65 0.76 2.50 6.31
N HIS A 66 1.87 1.81 6.51
CA HIS A 66 2.13 1.01 7.70
C HIS A 66 3.28 1.64 8.49
N VAL A 67 3.04 1.98 9.76
CA VAL A 67 4.04 2.58 10.64
C VAL A 67 4.93 1.48 11.22
N LEU A 68 6.24 1.64 11.09
CA LEU A 68 7.24 0.77 11.70
C LEU A 68 7.51 1.25 13.13
N ASP A 69 6.50 1.14 14.00
CA ASP A 69 6.63 1.39 15.45
C ASP A 69 6.78 0.07 16.23
N ALA A 70 6.85 0.13 17.57
CA ALA A 70 7.06 -1.03 18.42
C ALA A 70 5.99 -2.14 18.30
N SER A 71 4.82 -1.84 17.74
CA SER A 71 3.77 -2.84 17.46
C SER A 71 3.99 -3.57 16.14
N SER A 72 4.80 -3.02 15.24
CA SER A 72 5.10 -3.63 13.94
C SER A 72 6.02 -4.85 14.10
N PRO A 73 5.70 -5.99 13.46
CA PRO A 73 6.63 -7.12 13.32
C PRO A 73 7.96 -6.73 12.65
N LEU A 74 7.97 -5.62 11.90
CA LEU A 74 9.11 -5.12 11.16
C LEU A 74 9.87 -4.01 11.89
N TYR A 75 9.49 -3.64 13.13
CA TYR A 75 10.07 -2.52 13.88
C TYR A 75 11.61 -2.51 13.91
N LYS A 76 12.20 -3.69 14.14
CA LYS A 76 13.65 -3.88 14.30
C LYS A 76 14.38 -4.16 12.99
N HIS A 77 13.68 -4.17 11.85
CA HIS A 77 14.33 -4.43 10.57
C HIS A 77 15.02 -3.15 10.08
N ASP A 78 16.31 -3.26 9.77
CA ASP A 78 17.05 -2.28 8.98
C ASP A 78 16.72 -2.44 7.49
N ASP A 79 17.37 -1.64 6.64
CA ASP A 79 17.08 -1.62 5.21
C ASP A 79 17.45 -2.94 4.51
N ASP A 80 18.51 -3.62 4.96
CA ASP A 80 18.92 -4.93 4.45
C ASP A 80 17.91 -6.03 4.82
N ALA A 81 17.48 -6.06 6.09
CA ALA A 81 16.48 -7.00 6.56
C ALA A 81 15.11 -6.77 5.90
N LEU A 82 14.72 -5.52 5.67
CA LEU A 82 13.52 -5.19 4.90
C LEU A 82 13.63 -5.69 3.46
N SER A 83 14.77 -5.48 2.81
CA SER A 83 15.02 -5.91 1.42
C SER A 83 14.94 -7.43 1.24
N ALA A 84 15.24 -8.20 2.28
CA ALA A 84 15.08 -9.66 2.30
C ALA A 84 13.62 -10.12 2.53
N THR A 85 12.70 -9.21 2.86
CA THR A 85 11.30 -9.51 3.21
C THR A 85 10.38 -9.34 2.01
N SER A 86 9.46 -10.28 1.79
CA SER A 86 8.37 -10.12 0.82
C SER A 86 7.07 -9.73 1.52
N LEU A 87 6.31 -8.80 0.92
CA LEU A 87 5.03 -8.34 1.44
C LEU A 87 3.90 -8.68 0.47
N LEU A 88 2.70 -8.90 1.00
CA LEU A 88 1.47 -9.10 0.25
C LEU A 88 0.49 -7.96 0.56
N GLY A 89 0.21 -7.14 -0.44
CA GLY A 89 -0.92 -6.23 -0.45
C GLY A 89 -2.16 -6.94 -0.95
N LEU A 90 -3.27 -6.80 -0.23
CA LEU A 90 -4.58 -7.29 -0.62
C LEU A 90 -5.58 -6.14 -0.67
N PHE A 91 -6.47 -6.22 -1.64
CA PHE A 91 -7.57 -5.29 -1.83
C PHE A 91 -8.86 -6.07 -2.06
N SER A 92 -9.95 -5.58 -1.49
CA SER A 92 -11.31 -5.96 -1.84
C SER A 92 -12.20 -4.73 -1.91
N GLY A 93 -13.21 -4.75 -2.78
CA GLY A 93 -14.23 -3.71 -2.85
C GLY A 93 -15.45 -4.19 -3.62
N PHE A 94 -16.56 -3.49 -3.50
CA PHE A 94 -17.79 -3.77 -4.22
C PHE A 94 -17.83 -2.96 -5.53
N ASP A 95 -17.85 -3.64 -6.66
CA ASP A 95 -17.99 -3.03 -7.98
C ASP A 95 -19.47 -2.85 -8.30
N SER A 96 -19.90 -1.59 -8.36
CA SER A 96 -21.27 -1.21 -8.67
C SER A 96 -21.71 -1.54 -10.09
N THR A 97 -20.78 -1.71 -11.03
CA THR A 97 -21.08 -2.02 -12.44
C THR A 97 -21.51 -3.46 -12.63
N PHE A 98 -20.82 -4.37 -11.94
CA PHE A 98 -21.08 -5.81 -12.00
C PHE A 98 -21.92 -6.32 -10.82
N CYS A 99 -22.17 -5.46 -9.81
CA CYS A 99 -22.83 -5.81 -8.55
C CYS A 99 -22.12 -6.95 -7.81
N GLU A 100 -20.79 -6.97 -7.86
CA GLU A 100 -19.97 -8.05 -7.29
C GLU A 100 -18.81 -7.51 -6.46
N THR A 101 -18.31 -8.33 -5.52
CA THR A 101 -17.06 -8.00 -4.81
C THR A 101 -15.87 -8.38 -5.67
N VAL A 102 -15.02 -7.40 -5.95
CA VAL A 102 -13.77 -7.56 -6.68
C VAL A 102 -12.59 -7.64 -5.71
N TYR A 103 -11.55 -8.36 -6.13
CA TYR A 103 -10.33 -8.54 -5.35
C TYR A 103 -9.11 -8.24 -6.20
N SER A 104 -8.07 -7.70 -5.57
CA SER A 104 -6.75 -7.56 -6.17
C SER A 104 -5.67 -7.91 -5.15
N ARG A 105 -4.52 -8.36 -5.65
CA ARG A 105 -3.35 -8.65 -4.82
C ARG A 105 -2.08 -8.19 -5.51
N HIS A 106 -1.10 -7.77 -4.72
CA HIS A 106 0.23 -7.42 -5.22
C HIS A 106 1.30 -7.91 -4.24
N ILE A 107 2.38 -8.49 -4.77
CA ILE A 107 3.53 -8.92 -3.97
C ILE A 107 4.64 -7.90 -4.15
N TYR A 108 5.10 -7.32 -3.03
CA TYR A 108 6.26 -6.42 -3.02
C TYR A 108 7.50 -7.22 -2.64
N THR A 109 8.51 -7.19 -3.50
CA THR A 109 9.84 -7.78 -3.26
C THR A 109 10.97 -6.74 -3.30
N THR A 110 10.63 -5.48 -3.59
CA THR A 110 11.59 -4.40 -3.79
C THR A 110 11.14 -3.16 -3.03
N TYR A 111 12.12 -2.47 -2.44
CA TYR A 111 11.94 -1.32 -1.59
C TYR A 111 12.78 -0.15 -2.09
N GLU A 112 12.18 1.04 -2.10
CA GLU A 112 12.86 2.30 -2.34
C GLU A 112 13.07 3.01 -0.99
N PHE A 113 14.32 3.15 -0.56
CA PHE A 113 14.65 3.79 0.71
C PHE A 113 14.93 5.27 0.53
N GLY A 114 14.59 6.08 1.54
CA GLY A 114 14.91 7.51 1.57
C GLY A 114 14.04 8.38 0.67
N LYS A 115 13.02 7.82 0.00
CA LYS A 115 12.06 8.61 -0.78
C LYS A 115 11.18 9.44 0.17
N PRO A 116 11.04 10.77 -0.04
CA PRO A 116 10.14 11.57 0.78
C PRO A 116 8.69 11.11 0.61
N MET A 117 7.88 11.23 1.67
CA MET A 117 6.47 10.83 1.64
C MET A 117 5.59 11.79 0.81
N VAL A 118 6.10 12.98 0.48
CA VAL A 118 5.33 14.16 0.01
C VAL A 118 5.25 14.29 -1.52
N ASP A 119 5.39 13.19 -2.28
CA ASP A 119 4.99 13.25 -3.68
C ASP A 119 3.46 13.32 -3.72
N ASP A 120 2.91 14.45 -4.15
CA ASP A 120 1.47 14.62 -4.32
C ASP A 120 0.98 13.67 -5.42
N ALA A 121 0.13 12.72 -5.06
CA ALA A 121 -0.51 11.82 -6.03
C ALA A 121 -1.50 12.54 -6.95
N VAL A 122 -1.92 13.75 -6.56
CA VAL A 122 -2.97 14.53 -7.21
C VAL A 122 -2.49 15.96 -7.33
N MET A 123 -2.45 16.47 -8.56
CA MET A 123 -2.10 17.86 -8.84
C MET A 123 -3.33 18.58 -9.40
N LEU A 124 -3.74 19.63 -8.68
CA LEU A 124 -4.78 20.54 -9.15
C LEU A 124 -4.21 21.44 -10.26
N THR A 125 -4.90 21.47 -11.39
CA THR A 125 -4.58 22.31 -12.54
C THR A 125 -5.72 23.31 -12.78
N PRO A 126 -5.47 24.45 -13.46
CA PRO A 126 -6.53 25.42 -13.76
C PRO A 126 -7.74 24.79 -14.49
N ASP A 127 -7.50 23.75 -15.30
CA ASP A 127 -8.50 23.10 -16.15
C ASP A 127 -9.06 21.79 -15.54
N GLY A 128 -8.64 21.42 -14.32
CA GLY A 128 -9.11 20.19 -13.67
C GLY A 128 -8.09 19.51 -12.76
N VAL A 129 -8.16 18.19 -12.66
CA VAL A 129 -7.29 17.37 -11.81
C VAL A 129 -6.38 16.51 -12.68
N SER A 130 -5.08 16.55 -12.41
CA SER A 130 -4.09 15.69 -13.04
C SER A 130 -3.49 14.73 -12.01
N TRP A 131 -3.12 13.54 -12.46
CA TRP A 131 -2.54 12.51 -11.61
C TRP A 131 -1.02 12.61 -11.67
N GLY A 132 -0.38 12.75 -10.51
CA GLY A 132 1.07 12.65 -10.38
C GLY A 132 1.45 11.18 -10.51
N ASP A 133 1.86 10.78 -11.72
CA ASP A 133 2.68 9.59 -12.09
C ASP A 133 2.12 8.91 -13.34
N ARG A 134 2.61 9.35 -14.52
CA ARG A 134 2.47 8.62 -15.79
C ARG A 134 3.47 7.45 -15.93
N ASP A 135 4.39 7.29 -14.98
CA ASP A 135 5.55 6.39 -15.07
C ASP A 135 5.48 5.15 -14.15
N MET A 136 4.32 4.85 -13.54
CA MET A 136 4.11 3.63 -12.74
C MET A 136 3.31 2.53 -13.47
N MET A 137 3.43 2.47 -14.80
CA MET A 137 2.85 1.40 -15.63
C MET A 137 3.91 0.39 -16.06
#